data_AF-A0A8C2WHV0-F1
#
_entry.id   AF-A0A8C2WHV0-F1
#
_cell.length_a   1.000
_cell.length_b   1.000
_cell.length_c   1.000
_cell.angle_alpha   90.00
_cell.angle_beta   90.00
_cell.angle_gamma   90.00
#
_symmetry.space_group_name_H-M   'P 1'
#
loop_
_entity.id
_entity.type
_entity.pdbx_description
1 polymer ?
#
loop_
_entity_poly.entity_id
_entity_poly.type
_entity_poly.pdbx_seq_one_letter_code
_entity_poly.pdbx_strand_id
1 'polypeptide(L)'
;MAPEEIEVEMARIQRLREVLVRRESELRFMMDDIQLCKDIMSLKQELRQIVTVPEKEKNKKHRQREEELILKIHKLVQKRDFLVDDAEVERLREQEEDKEMAEYLRLKLMPLEKKLKSSQSFSSEFGS
;
A
#
# COMPACT_ATOMS: atom_id res chain seq x y z
N MET A 1 -8.70 -25.16 26.11
CA MET A 1 -8.65 -25.02 24.65
C MET A 1 -8.01 -26.25 24.08
N ALA A 2 -8.65 -26.88 23.10
CA ALA A 2 -8.04 -27.97 22.36
C ALA A 2 -6.90 -27.43 21.46
N PRO A 3 -5.85 -28.21 21.17
CA PRO A 3 -4.77 -27.79 20.27
C PRO A 3 -5.28 -27.29 18.91
N GLU A 4 -6.34 -27.90 18.40
CA GLU A 4 -7.01 -27.55 17.14
C GLU A 4 -7.66 -26.15 17.18
N GLU A 5 -8.19 -25.74 18.34
CA GLU A 5 -8.73 -24.38 18.53
C GLU A 5 -7.62 -23.34 18.53
N ILE A 6 -6.46 -23.65 19.12
CA ILE A 6 -5.29 -22.77 19.14
C ILE A 6 -4.76 -22.57 17.71
N GLU A 7 -4.64 -23.64 16.92
CA GLU A 7 -4.19 -23.57 15.53
C GLU A 7 -5.11 -22.70 14.66
N VAL A 8 -6.44 -22.82 14.85
CA VAL A 8 -7.42 -22.00 14.13
C VAL A 8 -7.29 -20.52 14.51
N GLU A 9 -7.18 -20.19 15.79
CA GLU A 9 -7.01 -18.78 16.22
C GLU A 9 -5.66 -18.20 15.76
N MET A 10 -4.58 -18.98 15.77
CA MET A 10 -3.28 -18.55 15.24
C MET A 10 -3.35 -18.20 13.75
N ALA A 11 -4.05 -19.02 12.95
CA ALA A 11 -4.25 -18.75 11.52
C ALA A 11 -5.04 -17.45 11.31
N ARG A 12 -6.06 -17.17 12.14
CA ARG A 12 -6.82 -15.92 12.10
C ARG A 12 -5.96 -14.70 12.45
N ILE A 13 -5.14 -14.80 13.50
CA ILE A 13 -4.23 -13.72 13.92
C ILE A 13 -3.20 -13.42 12.82
N GLN A 14 -2.62 -14.45 12.20
CA GLN A 14 -1.66 -14.28 11.10
C GLN A 14 -2.31 -13.53 9.92
N ARG A 15 -3.53 -13.91 9.54
CA ARG A 15 -4.27 -13.24 8.47
C ARG A 15 -4.58 -11.79 8.79
N LEU A 16 -5.00 -11.50 10.03
CA LEU A 16 -5.26 -10.13 10.45
C LEU A 16 -3.97 -9.29 10.39
N ARG A 17 -2.83 -9.86 10.81
CA ARG A 17 -1.53 -9.19 10.71
C ARG A 17 -1.17 -8.85 9.27
N GLU A 18 -1.36 -9.79 8.33
CA GLU A 18 -1.10 -9.56 6.90
C GLU A 18 -1.94 -8.41 6.35
N VAL A 19 -3.25 -8.39 6.63
CA VAL A 19 -4.14 -7.29 6.24
C VAL A 19 -3.65 -5.94 6.79
N LEU A 20 -3.26 -5.90 8.07
CA LEU A 20 -2.77 -4.67 8.69
C LEU A 20 -1.45 -4.19 8.08
N VAL A 21 -0.52 -5.09 7.79
CA VAL A 21 0.76 -4.76 7.15
C VAL A 21 0.54 -4.20 5.74
N ARG A 22 -0.35 -4.80 4.94
CA ARG A 22 -0.70 -4.28 3.61
C ARG A 22 -1.32 -2.89 3.70
N ARG A 23 -2.24 -2.69 4.64
CA ARG A 23 -2.83 -1.37 4.89
C ARG A 23 -1.80 -0.33 5.31
N GLU A 24 -0.81 -0.70 6.10
CA GLU A 24 0.30 0.17 6.45
C GLU A 24 1.12 0.55 5.21
N SER A 25 1.43 -0.43 4.34
CA SER A 25 2.10 -0.20 3.06
C SER A 25 1.32 0.78 2.17
N GLU A 26 0.01 0.58 1.98
CA GLU A 26 -0.87 1.51 1.25
C GLU A 26 -0.79 2.94 1.81
N LEU A 27 -0.88 3.06 3.14
CA LEU A 27 -0.79 4.35 3.83
C LEU A 27 0.56 5.02 3.61
N ARG A 28 1.65 4.25 3.55
CA ARG A 28 3.00 4.75 3.28
C ARG A 28 3.11 5.29 1.85
N PHE A 29 2.62 4.55 0.85
CA PHE A 29 2.56 5.03 -0.54
C PHE A 29 1.76 6.35 -0.64
N MET A 30 0.60 6.44 0.01
CA MET A 30 -0.19 7.68 0.03
C MET A 30 0.53 8.84 0.73
N MET A 31 1.22 8.58 1.83
CA MET A 31 1.99 9.59 2.55
C MET A 31 3.12 10.14 1.68
N ASP A 32 3.85 9.26 0.98
CA ASP A 32 4.92 9.64 0.07
C ASP A 32 4.39 10.44 -1.13
N ASP A 33 3.26 10.05 -1.73
CA ASP A 33 2.62 10.80 -2.81
C ASP A 33 2.16 12.21 -2.34
N ILE A 34 1.56 12.30 -1.15
CA ILE A 34 1.17 13.59 -0.55
C ILE A 34 2.40 14.49 -0.38
N GLN A 35 3.54 13.95 0.07
CA GLN A 35 4.75 14.73 0.24
C GLN A 35 5.32 15.21 -1.10
N LEU A 36 5.36 14.33 -2.11
CA LEU A 36 5.77 14.71 -3.47
C LEU A 36 4.85 15.79 -4.05
N CYS A 37 3.53 15.67 -3.86
CA CYS A 37 2.57 16.66 -4.30
C CYS A 37 2.79 18.02 -3.63
N LYS A 38 3.04 18.06 -2.32
CA LYS A 38 3.37 19.31 -1.60
C LYS A 38 4.63 19.97 -2.14
N ASP A 39 5.69 19.20 -2.35
CA ASP A 39 6.96 19.71 -2.86
C ASP A 39 6.81 20.25 -4.29
N ILE A 40 6.10 19.51 -5.16
CA ILE A 40 5.77 19.94 -6.52
C ILE A 40 4.94 21.23 -6.51
N MET A 41 3.92 21.32 -5.65
CA MET A 41 3.07 22.51 -5.55
C MET A 41 3.87 23.74 -5.11
N SER A 42 4.75 23.59 -4.12
CA SER A 42 5.63 24.67 -3.65
C SER A 42 6.53 25.18 -4.79
N LEU A 43 7.20 24.27 -5.50
CA LEU A 43 8.07 24.65 -6.63
C LEU A 43 7.28 25.27 -7.79
N LYS A 44 6.08 24.75 -8.10
CA LYS A 44 5.20 25.33 -9.13
C LYS A 44 4.75 26.74 -8.76
N GLN A 45 4.54 27.01 -7.46
CA GLN A 45 4.17 28.34 -7.00
C GLN A 45 5.34 29.33 -7.12
N GLU A 46 6.56 28.90 -6.77
CA GLU A 46 7.77 29.71 -7.01
C GLU A 46 7.98 29.97 -8.51
N LEU A 47 7.85 28.95 -9.35
CA LEU A 47 7.99 29.07 -10.80
C LEU A 47 6.97 30.07 -11.38
N ARG A 48 5.72 30.02 -10.91
CA ARG A 48 4.66 30.94 -11.34
C ARG A 48 5.04 32.41 -11.09
N GLN A 49 5.68 32.72 -9.96
CA GLN A 49 6.11 34.09 -9.65
C GLN A 49 7.14 34.60 -10.66
N ILE A 50 8.03 33.73 -11.15
CA ILE A 50 9.04 34.09 -12.16
C ILE A 50 8.41 34.21 -13.54
N VAL A 51 7.54 33.27 -13.91
CA VAL A 51 6.88 33.26 -15.23
C VAL A 51 5.94 34.46 -15.41
N THR A 52 5.38 35.00 -14.32
CA THR A 52 4.56 36.23 -14.39
C THR A 52 5.36 37.50 -14.66
N VAL A 53 6.69 37.49 -14.49
CA VAL A 53 7.53 38.65 -14.83
C VAL A 53 7.61 38.80 -16.36
N PRO A 54 7.31 39.98 -16.92
CA PRO A 54 7.43 40.23 -18.35
C PRO A 54 8.85 39.91 -18.87
N GLU A 55 8.96 39.31 -20.06
CA GLU A 55 10.25 38.84 -20.58
C GLU A 55 11.30 39.96 -20.72
N LYS A 56 10.85 41.18 -21.02
CA LYS A 56 11.70 42.38 -21.11
C LYS A 56 12.34 42.76 -19.77
N GLU A 57 11.73 42.35 -18.66
CA GLU A 57 12.16 42.63 -17.29
C GLU A 57 12.87 41.43 -16.66
N LYS A 58 12.89 40.26 -17.33
CA LYS A 58 13.62 39.09 -16.85
C LYS A 58 15.13 39.28 -16.99
N ASN A 59 15.81 39.26 -15.85
CA ASN A 59 17.26 39.21 -15.79
C ASN A 59 17.79 37.77 -15.95
N LYS A 60 19.12 37.62 -16.04
CA LYS A 60 19.77 36.31 -16.18
C LYS A 60 19.47 35.37 -15.00
N LYS A 61 19.34 35.91 -13.78
CA LYS A 61 19.01 35.11 -12.58
C LYS A 61 17.61 34.53 -12.64
N HIS A 62 16.63 35.30 -13.14
CA HIS A 62 15.25 34.82 -13.33
C HIS A 62 15.24 33.62 -14.28
N ARG A 63 15.91 33.72 -15.44
CA ARG A 63 16.00 32.63 -16.42
C ARG A 63 16.69 31.38 -15.86
N GLN A 64 17.82 31.55 -15.17
CA GLN A 64 18.53 30.43 -14.53
C GLN A 64 17.66 29.74 -13.47
N ARG A 65 16.96 30.53 -12.64
CA ARG A 65 16.09 29.98 -11.61
C ARG A 65 14.86 29.28 -12.21
N GLU A 66 14.29 29.82 -13.27
CA GLU A 66 13.21 29.20 -14.04
C GLU A 66 13.61 27.80 -14.54
N GLU A 67 14.77 27.68 -15.18
CA GLU A 67 15.32 26.41 -15.64
C GLU A 67 15.57 25.42 -14.49
N GLU A 68 16.16 25.88 -13.38
CA GLU A 68 16.36 25.04 -12.19
C GLU A 68 15.04 24.49 -11.62
N LEU A 69 14.02 25.34 -11.52
CA LEU A 69 12.71 24.96 -10.97
C LEU A 69 12.02 23.95 -11.87
N ILE A 70 12.05 24.17 -13.20
CA ILE A 70 11.50 23.22 -14.17
C ILE A 70 12.19 21.85 -14.04
N LEU A 71 13.52 21.83 -13.95
CA LEU A 71 14.28 20.58 -13.80
C LEU A 71 13.93 19.85 -12.49
N LYS A 72 13.80 20.58 -11.38
CA LYS A 72 13.41 20.00 -10.07
C LYS A 72 11.98 19.44 -10.10
N ILE A 73 11.03 20.18 -10.67
CA ILE A 73 9.65 19.73 -10.82
C ILE A 73 9.61 18.46 -11.67
N HIS A 74 10.32 18.42 -12.79
CA HIS A 74 10.39 17.25 -13.66
C HIS A 74 10.89 16.01 -12.91
N LYS A 75 11.97 16.13 -12.13
CA LYS A 75 12.52 15.03 -11.33
C LYS A 75 11.51 14.51 -10.28
N LEU A 76 10.76 15.41 -9.63
CA LEU A 76 9.74 15.01 -8.66
C LEU A 76 8.55 14.33 -9.32
N VAL A 77 8.13 14.80 -10.50
CA VAL A 77 7.08 14.14 -11.29
C VAL A 77 7.53 12.73 -11.69
N GLN A 78 8.76 12.57 -12.18
CA GLN A 78 9.32 11.25 -12.48
C GLN A 78 9.34 10.34 -11.25
N LYS A 79 9.76 10.86 -10.10
CA LYS A 79 9.75 10.09 -8.84
C LYS A 79 8.34 9.65 -8.46
N ARG A 80 7.34 10.50 -8.68
CA ARG A 80 5.93 10.16 -8.44
C ARG A 80 5.43 9.10 -9.43
N ASP A 81 5.85 9.17 -10.69
CA ASP A 81 5.48 8.16 -11.68
C ASP A 81 6.02 6.78 -11.28
N PHE A 82 7.28 6.71 -10.81
CA PHE A 82 7.82 5.47 -10.23
C PHE A 82 7.06 4.98 -8.99
N LEU A 83 6.64 5.89 -8.10
CA LEU A 83 5.84 5.52 -6.93
C LEU A 83 4.51 4.86 -7.31
N VAL A 84 3.88 5.33 -8.39
CA VAL A 84 2.65 4.74 -8.94
C VAL A 84 2.92 3.36 -9.51
N ASP A 85 4.00 3.20 -10.28
CA ASP A 85 4.39 1.91 -10.84
C ASP A 85 4.69 0.89 -9.73
N ASP A 86 5.45 1.29 -8.70
CA ASP A 86 5.78 0.43 -7.55
C ASP A 86 4.51 0.00 -6.79
N ALA A 87 3.56 0.91 -6.58
CA ALA A 87 2.29 0.59 -5.92
C ALA A 87 1.44 -0.39 -6.74
N GLU A 88 1.46 -0.28 -8.08
CA GLU A 88 0.77 -1.22 -8.96
C GLU A 88 1.39 -2.61 -8.91
N VAL A 89 2.74 -2.70 -8.90
CA VAL A 89 3.47 -3.96 -8.73
C VAL A 89 3.10 -4.62 -7.41
N GLU A 90 3.10 -3.87 -6.30
CA GLU A 90 2.75 -4.42 -4.99
C GLU A 90 1.30 -4.91 -4.95
N ARG A 91 0.35 -4.18 -5.55
CA ARG A 91 -1.05 -4.62 -5.64
C ARG A 91 -1.20 -5.95 -6.40
N LEU A 92 -0.49 -6.11 -7.51
CA LEU A 92 -0.53 -7.36 -8.30
C LEU A 92 0.07 -8.52 -7.51
N ARG A 93 1.14 -8.28 -6.75
CA ARG A 93 1.75 -9.27 -5.86
C ARG A 93 0.78 -9.70 -4.77
N GLU A 94 0.15 -8.76 -4.07
CA GLU A 94 -0.82 -9.05 -3.01
C GLU A 94 -2.01 -9.89 -3.53
N GLN A 95 -2.49 -9.62 -4.75
CA GLN A 95 -3.54 -10.42 -5.38
C GLN A 95 -3.11 -11.86 -5.64
N GLU A 96 -1.86 -12.10 -6.01
CA GLU A 96 -1.34 -13.45 -6.23
C GLU A 96 -1.16 -14.20 -4.90
N GLU A 97 -0.62 -13.52 -3.88
CA GLU A 97 -0.51 -14.05 -2.52
C GLU A 97 -1.88 -14.45 -1.95
N ASP A 98 -2.93 -13.65 -2.21
CA ASP A 98 -4.28 -13.95 -1.76
C ASP A 98 -4.87 -15.20 -2.45
N LYS A 99 -4.55 -15.43 -3.73
CA LYS A 99 -4.95 -16.66 -4.43
C LYS A 99 -4.24 -17.89 -3.86
N GLU A 100 -2.93 -17.81 -3.67
CA GLU A 100 -2.14 -18.89 -3.07
C GLU A 100 -2.63 -19.20 -1.66
N MET A 101 -2.94 -18.17 -0.87
CA MET A 101 -3.44 -18.33 0.49
C MET A 101 -4.85 -18.91 0.52
N ALA A 102 -5.75 -18.49 -0.36
CA ALA A 102 -7.09 -19.06 -0.47
C ALA A 102 -7.03 -20.56 -0.83
N GLU A 103 -6.15 -20.95 -1.75
CA GLU A 103 -5.89 -22.35 -2.09
C GLU A 103 -5.33 -23.12 -0.89
N TYR A 104 -4.31 -22.59 -0.20
CA TYR A 104 -3.73 -23.21 0.98
C TYR A 104 -4.76 -23.45 2.09
N LEU A 105 -5.60 -22.44 2.39
CA LEU A 105 -6.66 -22.53 3.40
C LEU A 105 -7.72 -23.57 3.01
N ARG A 106 -8.08 -23.65 1.73
CA ARG A 106 -9.00 -24.68 1.23
C ARG A 106 -8.43 -26.08 1.44
N LEU A 107 -7.13 -26.27 1.20
CA LEU A 107 -6.47 -27.57 1.35
C LEU A 107 -6.22 -27.98 2.81
N LYS A 108 -5.83 -27.05 3.69
CA LYS A 108 -5.45 -27.37 5.08
C LYS A 108 -6.48 -27.03 6.15
N LEU A 109 -7.14 -25.87 6.06
CA LEU A 109 -8.02 -25.38 7.13
C LEU A 109 -9.45 -25.92 7.05
N MET A 110 -10.03 -26.04 5.84
CA MET A 110 -11.38 -26.62 5.71
C MET A 110 -11.52 -28.02 6.32
N PRO A 111 -10.54 -28.95 6.19
CA PRO A 111 -10.59 -30.23 6.88
C PRO A 111 -10.55 -30.11 8.41
N LEU A 112 -9.72 -29.21 8.95
CA LEU A 112 -9.59 -28.99 10.40
C LEU A 112 -10.89 -28.40 11.00
N GLU A 113 -11.48 -27.40 10.33
CA GLU A 113 -12.75 -26.80 10.74
C GLU A 113 -13.92 -27.80 10.69
N LYS A 114 -13.95 -28.67 9.68
CA LYS A 114 -14.95 -29.75 9.59
C LYS A 114 -14.76 -30.75 10.73
N LYS A 115 -13.52 -31.13 11.02
CA LYS A 115 -13.19 -32.08 12.08
C LYS A 115 -13.58 -31.52 13.47
N LEU A 116 -13.27 -30.25 13.74
CA LEU A 116 -13.66 -29.57 14.97
C LEU A 116 -15.19 -29.51 15.13
N LYS A 117 -15.93 -29.15 14.07
CA LYS A 117 -17.40 -29.15 14.08
C LYS A 117 -17.98 -30.54 14.32
N SER A 118 -17.42 -31.58 13.70
CA SER A 118 -17.86 -32.97 13.93
C SER A 118 -17.58 -33.46 15.34
N SER A 119 -16.46 -33.07 15.96
CA SER A 119 -16.13 -33.41 17.35
C SER A 119 -17.04 -32.70 18.34
N GLN A 120 -17.39 -31.44 18.08
CA GLN A 120 -18.33 -30.67 18.91
C GLN A 120 -19.76 -31.21 18.81
N SER A 121 -20.24 -31.60 17.61
CA SER A 121 -21.57 -32.22 17.45
C SER A 121 -21.67 -33.59 18.12
N PHE A 122 -20.61 -34.42 18.03
CA PHE A 122 -20.54 -35.70 18.73
C PHE A 122 -20.57 -35.54 20.25
N SER A 123 -19.89 -34.52 20.77
CA SER A 123 -19.85 -34.22 22.20
C SER A 123 -21.21 -33.74 22.73
N SER A 124 -22.00 -33.05 21.90
CA SER A 124 -23.36 -32.61 22.26
C SER A 124 -24.43 -33.70 22.13
N GLU A 125 -24.25 -34.71 21.26
CA GLU A 125 -25.21 -35.81 21.08
C GLU A 125 -25.07 -36.93 22.12
N PHE A 126 -23.86 -37.14 22.65
CA PHE A 126 -23.57 -38.18 23.64
C PHE A 126 -23.30 -37.65 25.07
N GLY A 127 -23.44 -36.33 25.27
CA GLY A 127 -23.34 -35.66 26.57
C GLY A 127 -24.69 -35.27 27.14
N SER A 128 -25.43 -36.25 27.68
CA SER A 128 -26.52 -36.08 28.66
C SER A 128 -26.65 -37.34 29.50
#